data_AF-E2AIP3-F1
#
_entry.id   AF-E2AIP3-F1
#
_cell.length_a   1.000
_cell.length_b   1.000
_cell.length_c   1.000
_cell.angle_alpha   90.00
_cell.angle_beta   90.00
_cell.angle_gamma   90.00
#
_symmetry.space_group_name_H-M   'P 1'
#
loop_
_entity.id
_entity.type
_entity.pdbx_description
1 polymer ?
#
loop_
_entity_poly.entity_id
_entity_poly.type
_entity_poly.pdbx_seq_one_letter_code
_entity_poly.pdbx_strand_id
1 'polypeptide(L)'
;IFFRPPYFNLTIKYNYELIFNCLTQFRFMYKQTKFIFKPIKKQLVERQVAIVAQHFQSHISYLVIKTWLDNIAQDVLLRLKIKYPSHSIFSTSSEQFLFWKTNNIYDNYWDPTESAHIMRTLEEYVFSHSGID
;
A
#
# COMPACT_ATOMS: atom_id res chain seq x y z
N ILE A 1 -24.33 -19.26 -49.88
CA ILE A 1 -24.45 -18.18 -48.85
C ILE A 1 -23.32 -18.40 -47.86
N PHE A 2 -22.25 -17.62 -47.94
CA PHE A 2 -21.13 -17.72 -46.99
C PHE A 2 -21.60 -17.17 -45.64
N PHE A 3 -21.66 -18.03 -44.62
CA PHE A 3 -21.84 -17.64 -43.23
C PHE A 3 -20.56 -16.91 -42.79
N ARG A 4 -20.59 -15.58 -42.86
CA ARG A 4 -19.55 -14.73 -42.27
C ARG A 4 -19.76 -14.82 -40.75
N PRO A 5 -18.79 -15.31 -39.95
CA PRO A 5 -18.94 -15.26 -38.50
C PRO A 5 -19.12 -13.80 -38.10
N PRO A 6 -19.91 -13.50 -37.05
CA PRO A 6 -20.04 -12.14 -36.60
C PRO A 6 -18.64 -11.71 -36.18
N TYR A 7 -18.03 -10.82 -36.96
CA TYR A 7 -16.95 -10.01 -36.47
C TYR A 7 -17.51 -9.37 -35.21
N PHE A 8 -17.17 -9.90 -34.04
CA PHE A 8 -17.28 -9.18 -32.79
C PHE A 8 -16.62 -7.85 -33.08
N ASN A 9 -17.44 -6.82 -33.28
CA ASN A 9 -17.03 -5.64 -34.00
C ASN A 9 -15.90 -5.01 -33.19
N LEU A 10 -14.68 -5.03 -33.73
CA LEU A 10 -13.49 -4.55 -33.03
C LEU A 10 -13.70 -3.10 -32.56
N THR A 11 -14.49 -2.32 -33.30
CA THR A 11 -14.96 -0.99 -32.93
C THR A 11 -15.79 -0.99 -31.65
N ILE A 12 -16.73 -1.93 -31.52
CA ILE A 12 -17.55 -2.09 -30.30
C ILE A 12 -16.66 -2.47 -29.12
N LYS A 13 -15.77 -3.47 -29.29
CA LYS A 13 -14.83 -3.87 -28.23
C LYS A 13 -13.94 -2.71 -27.79
N TYR A 14 -13.34 -1.99 -28.75
CA TYR A 14 -12.51 -0.83 -28.49
C TYR A 14 -13.27 0.27 -27.74
N ASN A 15 -14.49 0.59 -28.17
CA ASN A 15 -15.33 1.58 -27.49
C ASN A 15 -15.68 1.14 -26.06
N TYR A 16 -15.97 -0.15 -25.83
CA TYR A 16 -16.19 -0.69 -24.48
C TYR A 16 -14.94 -0.56 -23.60
N GLU A 17 -13.76 -0.88 -24.13
CA GLU A 17 -12.49 -0.76 -23.39
C GLU A 17 -12.21 0.71 -23.02
N LEU A 18 -12.43 1.65 -23.95
CA LEU A 18 -12.30 3.09 -23.67
C LEU A 18 -13.24 3.55 -22.55
N ILE A 19 -14.53 3.19 -22.65
CA ILE A 19 -15.53 3.55 -21.64
C ILE A 19 -15.17 2.93 -20.30
N PHE A 20 -14.81 1.64 -20.28
CA PHE A 20 -14.42 0.94 -19.06
C PHE A 20 -13.20 1.58 -18.39
N ASN A 21 -12.18 1.93 -19.17
CA ASN A 21 -10.98 2.61 -18.67
C ASN A 21 -11.33 3.99 -18.10
N CYS A 22 -12.16 4.75 -18.80
CA CYS A 22 -12.64 6.05 -18.35
C CYS A 22 -13.38 5.96 -17.01
N LEU A 23 -14.34 5.03 -16.89
CA LEU A 23 -15.07 4.78 -15.65
C LEU A 23 -14.15 4.34 -14.50
N THR A 24 -13.16 3.50 -14.80
CA THR A 24 -12.18 3.02 -13.82
C THR A 24 -11.30 4.14 -13.28
N GLN A 25 -10.86 5.06 -14.16
CA GLN A 25 -10.12 6.26 -13.77
C GLN A 25 -10.98 7.20 -12.92
N PHE A 26 -12.22 7.49 -13.33
CA PHE A 26 -13.12 8.34 -12.54
C PHE A 26 -13.39 7.74 -11.16
N ARG A 27 -13.61 6.43 -11.07
CA ARG A 27 -13.81 5.74 -9.79
C ARG A 27 -12.58 5.83 -8.89
N PHE A 28 -11.38 5.69 -9.45
CA PHE A 28 -10.13 5.84 -8.71
C PHE A 28 -9.96 7.27 -8.20
N MET A 29 -10.10 8.26 -9.08
CA MET A 29 -10.02 9.68 -8.70
C MET A 29 -11.01 10.03 -7.59
N TYR A 30 -12.26 9.59 -7.70
CA TYR A 30 -13.27 9.79 -6.66
C TYR A 30 -12.85 9.20 -5.32
N LYS A 31 -12.36 7.94 -5.29
CA LYS A 31 -11.86 7.31 -4.06
C LYS A 31 -10.67 8.06 -3.47
N GLN A 32 -9.73 8.46 -4.32
CA GLN A 32 -8.51 9.17 -3.95
C GLN A 32 -8.85 10.54 -3.34
N THR A 33 -9.68 11.33 -4.01
CA THR A 33 -10.15 12.63 -3.53
C THR A 33 -10.88 12.50 -2.20
N LYS A 34 -11.80 11.53 -2.07
CA LYS A 34 -12.51 11.26 -0.82
C LYS A 34 -11.58 10.85 0.32
N PHE A 35 -10.45 10.23 0.01
CA PHE A 35 -9.43 9.88 1.00
C PHE A 35 -8.60 11.09 1.43
N ILE A 36 -8.10 11.89 0.49
CA ILE A 36 -7.29 13.08 0.76
C ILE A 36 -8.08 14.12 1.58
N PHE A 37 -9.39 14.25 1.36
CA PHE A 37 -10.23 15.15 2.14
C PHE A 37 -10.58 14.65 3.56
N LYS A 38 -10.10 13.48 3.99
CA LYS A 38 -10.25 13.05 5.38
C LYS A 38 -9.33 13.86 6.30
N PRO A 39 -9.67 13.97 7.60
CA PRO A 39 -8.72 14.49 8.58
C PRO A 39 -7.39 13.75 8.49
N ILE A 40 -6.26 14.46 8.59
CA ILE A 40 -4.90 13.91 8.39
C ILE A 40 -4.70 12.63 9.22
N LYS A 41 -5.12 12.64 10.49
CA LYS A 41 -5.05 11.48 11.40
C LYS A 41 -5.76 10.22 10.86
N LYS A 42 -6.70 10.33 9.92
CA LYS A 42 -7.45 9.22 9.32
C LYS A 42 -6.95 8.85 7.91
N GLN A 43 -5.93 9.54 7.40
CA GLN A 43 -5.29 9.23 6.12
C GLN A 43 -4.23 8.12 6.31
N LEU A 44 -4.69 6.91 6.64
CA LEU A 44 -3.81 5.76 6.88
C LEU A 44 -3.19 5.24 5.58
N VAL A 45 -1.90 4.90 5.61
CA VAL A 45 -1.14 4.39 4.46
C VAL A 45 -1.77 3.11 3.90
N GLU A 46 -2.24 2.20 4.75
CA GLU A 46 -2.85 0.94 4.32
C GLU A 46 -4.13 1.18 3.51
N ARG A 47 -4.88 2.25 3.81
CA ARG A 47 -6.06 2.64 3.03
C ARG A 47 -5.66 3.24 1.70
N GLN A 48 -4.60 4.05 1.66
CA GLN A 48 -4.05 4.61 0.42
C GLN A 48 -3.57 3.49 -0.52
N VAL A 49 -2.79 2.55 0.00
CA VAL A 49 -2.31 1.38 -0.74
C VAL A 49 -3.49 0.54 -1.23
N ALA A 50 -4.52 0.31 -0.40
CA ALA A 50 -5.71 -0.40 -0.82
C ALA A 50 -6.49 0.30 -1.96
N ILE A 51 -6.59 1.63 -1.97
CA ILE A 51 -7.23 2.37 -3.06
C ILE A 51 -6.46 2.18 -4.37
N VAL A 52 -5.13 2.26 -4.32
CA VAL A 52 -4.25 2.06 -5.48
C VAL A 52 -4.31 0.60 -5.96
N ALA A 53 -4.19 -0.37 -5.06
CA ALA A 53 -4.26 -1.79 -5.39
C ALA A 53 -5.60 -2.15 -6.04
N GLN A 54 -6.71 -1.62 -5.52
CA GLN A 54 -8.05 -1.84 -6.09
C GLN A 54 -8.26 -1.23 -7.48
N HIS A 55 -7.44 -0.24 -7.87
CA HIS A 55 -7.49 0.31 -9.22
C HIS A 55 -7.01 -0.72 -10.26
N PHE A 56 -5.94 -1.45 -9.93
CA PHE A 56 -5.40 -2.51 -10.78
C PHE A 56 -6.14 -3.84 -10.61
N GLN A 57 -6.54 -4.17 -9.38
CA GLN A 57 -7.16 -5.43 -9.01
C GLN A 57 -8.31 -5.21 -8.03
N SER A 58 -9.54 -5.14 -8.55
CA SER A 58 -10.73 -4.73 -7.81
C SER A 58 -11.09 -5.61 -6.59
N HIS A 59 -10.60 -6.85 -6.55
CA HIS A 59 -10.88 -7.83 -5.49
C HIS A 59 -9.96 -7.72 -4.27
N ILE A 60 -8.88 -6.92 -4.34
CA ILE A 60 -8.00 -6.71 -3.21
C ILE A 60 -8.76 -5.96 -2.10
N SER A 61 -8.89 -6.60 -0.93
CA SER A 61 -9.53 -5.99 0.23
C SER A 61 -8.53 -5.19 1.07
N TYR A 62 -9.04 -4.21 1.82
CA TYR A 62 -8.23 -3.48 2.80
C TYR A 62 -7.57 -4.42 3.82
N LEU A 63 -8.26 -5.49 4.23
CA LEU A 63 -7.74 -6.44 5.21
C LEU A 63 -6.50 -7.17 4.66
N VAL A 64 -6.52 -7.56 3.38
CA VAL A 64 -5.37 -8.21 2.73
C VAL A 64 -4.15 -7.29 2.74
N ILE A 65 -4.32 -6.03 2.34
CA ILE A 65 -3.23 -5.04 2.37
C ILE A 65 -2.72 -4.80 3.79
N LYS A 66 -3.62 -4.66 4.76
CA LYS A 66 -3.26 -4.47 6.17
C LYS A 66 -2.42 -5.64 6.69
N THR A 67 -2.87 -6.88 6.49
CA THR A 67 -2.15 -8.08 6.93
C THR A 67 -0.78 -8.18 6.25
N TRP A 68 -0.71 -7.88 4.95
CA TRP A 68 0.56 -7.90 4.23
C TRP A 68 1.57 -6.87 4.79
N LEU A 69 1.13 -5.64 5.05
CA LEU A 69 1.98 -4.60 5.66
C LEU A 69 2.36 -4.94 7.11
N ASP A 70 1.45 -5.53 7.89
CA ASP A 70 1.74 -6.01 9.25
C ASP A 70 2.85 -7.08 9.23
N ASN A 71 2.83 -8.00 8.26
CA ASN A 71 3.87 -9.02 8.11
C ASN A 71 5.22 -8.40 7.76
N ILE A 72 5.26 -7.45 6.81
CA ILE A 72 6.49 -6.70 6.47
C ILE A 72 7.04 -6.00 7.71
N ALA A 73 6.19 -5.32 8.47
CA ALA A 73 6.61 -4.63 9.69
C ALA A 73 7.22 -5.60 10.72
N GLN A 74 6.62 -6.78 10.90
CA GLN A 74 7.15 -7.81 11.80
C GLN A 74 8.53 -8.31 11.34
N ASP A 75 8.69 -8.64 10.07
CA ASP A 75 9.97 -9.12 9.53
C ASP A 75 11.08 -8.08 9.67
N VAL A 76 10.77 -6.81 9.36
CA VAL A 76 11.70 -5.69 9.50
C VAL A 76 12.06 -5.49 10.97
N LEU A 77 11.11 -5.56 11.90
CA LEU A 77 11.38 -5.47 13.33
C LEU A 77 12.31 -6.60 13.82
N LEU A 78 12.12 -7.83 13.32
CA LEU A 78 13.01 -8.95 13.66
C LEU A 78 14.44 -8.70 13.17
N ARG A 79 14.61 -8.25 11.93
CA ARG A 79 15.93 -7.90 11.36
C ARG A 79 16.57 -6.73 12.10
N LEU A 80 15.78 -5.71 12.44
CA LEU A 80 16.22 -4.54 13.19
C LEU A 80 16.71 -4.94 14.58
N LYS A 81 16.05 -5.89 15.24
CA LYS A 81 16.44 -6.38 16.57
C LYS A 81 17.79 -7.07 16.56
N ILE A 82 18.13 -7.77 15.48
CA ILE A 82 19.43 -8.43 15.32
C ILE A 82 20.53 -7.39 15.13
N LYS A 83 20.30 -6.36 14.30
CA LYS A 83 21.31 -5.35 13.96
C LYS A 83 21.48 -4.26 15.02
N TYR A 84 20.38 -3.86 15.64
CA TYR A 84 20.29 -2.72 16.56
C TYR A 84 19.43 -3.10 17.79
N PRO A 85 19.88 -4.06 18.61
CA PRO A 85 19.07 -4.58 19.73
C PRO A 85 18.71 -3.53 20.79
N SER A 86 19.49 -2.45 20.89
CA SER A 86 19.27 -1.35 21.83
C SER A 86 18.37 -0.23 21.28
N HIS A 87 17.78 -0.41 20.10
CA HIS A 87 16.90 0.60 19.50
C HIS A 87 15.65 0.82 20.37
N SER A 88 15.30 2.08 20.59
CA SER A 88 14.17 2.54 21.41
C SER A 88 12.80 2.00 20.97
N ILE A 89 12.66 1.55 19.71
CA ILE A 89 11.45 0.92 19.21
C ILE A 89 11.06 -0.32 20.03
N PHE A 90 12.05 -1.05 20.57
CA PHE A 90 11.81 -2.22 21.42
C PHE A 90 11.40 -1.87 22.85
N SER A 91 11.59 -0.62 23.26
CA SER A 91 11.11 -0.07 24.52
C SER A 91 9.78 0.70 24.35
N THR A 92 9.30 0.84 23.12
CA THR A 92 8.05 1.55 22.81
C THR A 92 6.85 0.72 23.24
N SER A 93 5.86 1.36 23.86
CA SER A 93 4.73 0.65 24.44
C SER A 93 3.75 0.13 23.38
N SER A 94 2.99 -0.91 23.74
CA SER A 94 1.98 -1.49 22.86
C SER A 94 0.86 -0.50 22.51
N GLU A 95 0.52 0.40 23.44
CA GLU A 95 -0.47 1.46 23.27
C GLU A 95 -0.02 2.47 22.22
N GLN A 96 1.27 2.80 22.19
CA GLN A 96 1.85 3.70 21.20
C GLN A 96 1.77 3.08 19.80
N PHE A 97 2.13 1.80 19.65
CA PHE A 97 1.97 1.09 18.37
C PHE A 97 0.50 1.01 17.93
N LEU A 98 -0.42 0.75 18.86
CA LEU A 98 -1.86 0.72 18.55
C LEU A 98 -2.36 2.11 18.10
N PHE A 99 -1.87 3.17 18.75
CA PHE A 99 -2.16 4.54 18.35
C PHE A 99 -1.70 4.81 16.91
N TRP A 100 -0.47 4.41 16.57
CA TRP A 100 0.06 4.57 15.21
C TRP A 100 -0.66 3.73 14.16
N LYS A 101 -1.08 2.52 14.52
CA LYS A 101 -1.85 1.63 13.63
C LYS A 101 -3.25 2.18 13.29
N THR A 102 -3.75 3.12 14.10
CA THR A 102 -5.11 3.68 13.94
C THR A 102 -5.12 5.16 13.61
N ASN A 103 -3.96 5.82 13.63
CA ASN A 103 -3.80 7.23 13.35
C ASN A 103 -2.55 7.50 12.51
N ASN A 104 -2.71 8.29 11.46
CA ASN A 104 -1.57 8.78 10.70
C ASN A 104 -0.70 9.71 11.57
N ILE A 105 0.62 9.52 11.52
CA ILE A 105 1.60 10.39 12.16
C ILE A 105 2.42 11.05 11.07
N TYR A 106 2.55 12.38 11.15
CA TYR A 106 3.32 13.14 10.18
C TYR A 106 4.80 13.22 10.57
N ASP A 107 5.05 13.35 11.87
CA ASP A 107 6.41 13.50 12.39
C ASP A 107 7.03 12.14 12.69
N ASN A 108 8.33 12.09 12.43
CA ASN A 108 9.13 10.96 12.82
C ASN A 108 9.28 10.94 14.34
N TYR A 109 8.90 9.82 14.95
CA TYR A 109 8.97 9.66 16.40
C TYR A 109 10.41 9.44 16.89
N TRP A 110 11.23 8.80 16.06
CA TRP A 110 12.61 8.47 16.38
C TRP A 110 13.56 9.56 15.91
N ASP A 111 14.71 9.69 16.57
CA ASP A 111 15.75 10.60 16.13
C ASP A 111 16.31 10.20 14.75
N PRO A 112 17.02 11.09 14.04
CA PRO A 112 17.53 10.80 12.70
C PRO A 112 18.40 9.53 12.59
N THR A 113 19.16 9.19 13.63
CA THR A 113 20.03 8.00 13.64
C THR A 113 19.19 6.72 13.74
N GLU A 114 18.27 6.67 14.70
CA GLU A 114 17.36 5.55 14.85
C GLU A 114 16.47 5.35 13.61
N SER A 115 16.01 6.46 13.05
CA SER A 115 15.23 6.46 11.81
C SER A 115 16.00 5.90 10.63
N ALA A 116 17.29 6.22 10.52
CA ALA A 116 18.16 5.65 9.50
C ALA A 116 18.39 4.15 9.70
N HIS A 117 18.41 3.64 10.94
CA HIS A 117 18.47 2.21 11.21
C HIS A 117 17.21 1.47 10.71
N ILE A 118 16.03 2.04 10.97
CA ILE A 118 14.76 1.50 10.45
C ILE A 118 14.76 1.52 8.93
N MET A 119 15.10 2.66 8.31
CA MET A 119 15.11 2.81 6.85
C MET A 119 16.06 1.81 6.19
N ARG A 120 17.31 1.71 6.66
CA ARG A 120 18.30 0.76 6.13
C ARG A 120 17.80 -0.69 6.23
N THR A 121 17.20 -1.06 7.36
CA THR A 121 16.68 -2.41 7.56
C THR A 121 15.50 -2.70 6.62
N LEU A 122 14.64 -1.71 6.38
CA LEU A 122 13.53 -1.80 5.44
C LEU A 122 14.04 -1.92 3.99
N GLU A 123 15.03 -1.12 3.60
CA GLU A 123 15.67 -1.20 2.27
C GLU A 123 16.25 -2.60 2.03
N GLU A 124 17.05 -3.10 2.97
CA GLU A 124 17.61 -4.46 2.89
C GLU A 124 16.52 -5.54 2.82
N TYR A 125 15.41 -5.36 3.55
CA TYR A 125 14.26 -6.25 3.43
C TYR A 125 13.70 -6.25 2.00
N VAL A 126 13.42 -5.07 1.44
CA VAL A 126 12.90 -4.91 0.07
C VAL A 126 13.86 -5.52 -0.95
N PHE A 127 15.16 -5.22 -0.87
CA PHE A 127 16.14 -5.72 -1.82
C PHE A 127 16.31 -7.24 -1.74
N SER A 128 16.33 -7.80 -0.53
CA SER A 128 16.40 -9.27 -0.33
C SER A 128 15.20 -10.03 -0.92
N HIS A 129 14.06 -9.36 -1.11
CA HIS A 129 12.87 -9.96 -1.74
C HIS A 129 12.77 -9.65 -3.24
N SER A 130 13.54 -8.69 -3.76
CA SER A 130 13.53 -8.32 -5.18
C SER A 130 14.44 -9.19 -6.06
N GLY A 131 15.30 -10.04 -5.48
CA GLY A 131 16.26 -10.86 -6.24
C GLY A 131 17.29 -10.04 -7.01
N ILE A 132 17.50 -8.78 -6.61
CA ILE A 132 18.54 -7.90 -7.13
C ILE A 132 19.59 -7.80 -6.02
N ASP A 133 20.66 -8.57 -6.20
CA ASP A 133 21.89 -8.49 -5.40
C ASP A 133 22.73 -7.26 -5.81
#